data_AF-R7TZ85-F1
#
_entry.id   AF-R7TZ85-F1
#
_cell.length_a   1.000
_cell.length_b   1.000
_cell.length_c   1.000
_cell.angle_alpha   90.00
_cell.angle_beta   90.00
_cell.angle_gamma   90.00
#
_symmetry.space_group_name_H-M   'P 1'
#
loop_
_entity.id
_entity.type
_entity.pdbx_description
1 polymer ?
#
loop_
_entity_poly.entity_id
_entity_poly.type
_entity_poly.pdbx_seq_one_letter_code
_entity_poly.pdbx_strand_id
1 'polypeptide(L)' 'GIMTPDAVSILLRWYEQHQDHPYPSNDTAVLLAQTAKLSVRQVKKWFANRRRR' A
#
# COMPACT_ATOMS: atom_id res chain seq x y z
N GLY A 1 0.02 -7.28 -12.61
CA GLY A 1 0.67 -8.37 -11.86
C GLY A 1 -0.11 -8.66 -10.60
N ILE A 2 -0.20 -9.93 -10.24
CA ILE A 2 -0.71 -10.40 -8.94
C ILE A 2 0.21 -9.83 -7.84
N MET A 3 -0.34 -9.41 -6.71
CA MET A 3 0.45 -8.99 -5.55
C MET A 3 0.85 -10.23 -4.75
N THR A 4 2.11 -10.34 -4.35
CA THR A 4 2.57 -11.44 -3.49
C THR A 4 2.16 -11.19 -2.03
N PRO A 5 2.05 -12.26 -1.20
CA PRO A 5 1.79 -12.10 0.22
C PRO A 5 2.77 -11.15 0.92
N ASP A 6 4.05 -11.21 0.57
CA ASP A 6 5.09 -10.34 1.13
C ASP A 6 4.83 -8.86 0.79
N ALA A 7 4.49 -8.56 -0.47
CA ALA A 7 4.13 -7.22 -0.89
C ALA A 7 2.90 -6.71 -0.13
N VAL A 8 1.89 -7.58 0.06
CA VAL A 8 0.69 -7.24 0.83
C VAL A 8 1.00 -7.00 2.30
N SER A 9 1.91 -7.77 2.91
CA SER A 9 2.34 -7.60 4.31
C SER A 9 2.96 -6.22 4.55
N ILE A 10 3.80 -5.74 3.61
CA ILE A 10 4.39 -4.39 3.67
C ILE A 10 3.30 -3.31 3.66
N LEU A 11 2.31 -3.43 2.76
CA LEU A 11 1.21 -2.46 2.67
C LEU A 11 0.29 -2.52 3.89
N LEU A 12 0.00 -3.73 4.41
CA LEU A 12 -0.78 -3.94 5.63
C LEU A 12 -0.11 -3.29 6.84
N ARG A 13 1.19 -3.50 7.03
CA ARG A 13 1.94 -2.91 8.13
C ARG A 13 1.82 -1.38 8.14
N TRP A 14 1.99 -0.74 6.98
CA TRP A 14 1.82 0.71 6.90
C TRP A 14 0.37 1.11 7.21
N TYR A 15 -0.61 0.37 6.68
CA TYR A 15 -2.03 0.65 6.91
C TYR A 15 -2.42 0.57 8.40
N GLU A 16 -1.96 -0.46 9.10
CA GLU A 16 -2.20 -0.67 10.54
C GLU A 16 -1.54 0.40 11.41
N GLN A 17 -0.42 0.97 10.96
CA GLN A 17 0.22 2.10 11.63
C GLN A 17 -0.49 3.44 11.39
N HIS A 18 -1.40 3.52 10.41
CA HIS A 18 -2.09 4.74 10.00
C HIS A 18 -3.61 4.54 9.94
N GLN A 19 -4.19 3.80 10.89
CA GLN A 19 -5.64 3.49 10.87
C GLN A 19 -6.53 4.72 10.99
N ASP A 20 -6.08 5.77 11.69
CA ASP A 20 -6.81 7.03 11.82
C ASP A 20 -6.90 7.79 10.49
N HIS A 21 -5.86 7.69 9.66
CA HIS A 21 -5.80 8.36 8.36
C HIS A 21 -5.02 7.54 7.31
N PRO A 22 -5.63 6.46 6.75
CA PRO A 22 -4.95 5.51 5.87
C PRO A 22 -4.86 6.00 4.41
N TYR A 23 -4.28 7.19 4.24
CA TYR A 23 -4.07 7.88 2.97
C TYR A 23 -2.58 8.15 2.79
N PRO A 24 -1.83 7.26 2.12
CA PRO A 24 -0.43 7.52 1.85
C PRO A 24 -0.31 8.72 0.91
N SER A 25 0.66 9.61 1.18
CA SER A 25 1.03 10.67 0.24
C SER A 25 1.62 10.06 -1.05
N ASN A 26 1.85 10.89 -2.08
CA ASN A 26 2.54 10.41 -3.29
C ASN A 26 3.92 9.84 -2.99
N ASP A 27 4.71 10.51 -2.15
CA ASP A 27 6.06 10.06 -1.79
C ASP A 27 6.01 8.76 -1.00
N THR A 28 5.07 8.63 -0.07
CA THR A 28 4.85 7.37 0.66
C THR A 28 4.42 6.26 -0.28
N ALA A 29 3.56 6.53 -1.26
CA ALA A 29 3.14 5.54 -2.25
C ALA A 29 4.31 5.10 -3.16
N VAL A 30 5.24 6.01 -3.48
CA VAL A 30 6.50 5.69 -4.20
C VAL A 30 7.40 4.80 -3.33
N LEU A 31 7.61 5.17 -2.07
CA LEU A 31 8.42 4.38 -1.14
C LEU A 31 7.86 2.96 -0.95
N LEU A 32 6.55 2.85 -0.70
CA LEU A 32 5.88 1.56 -0.56
C LEU A 32 5.96 0.73 -1.85
N ALA A 33 5.88 1.38 -3.01
CA ALA A 33 6.03 0.70 -4.30
C ALA A 33 7.43 0.12 -4.48
N GLN A 34 8.47 0.89 -4.14
CA GLN A 34 9.86 0.44 -4.19
C GLN A 34 10.10 -0.75 -3.24
N THR A 35 9.68 -0.61 -1.97
CA THR A 35 9.87 -1.63 -0.94
C THR A 35 9.08 -2.91 -1.26
N ALA A 36 7.84 -2.80 -1.71
CA ALA A 36 6.99 -3.94 -2.04
C ALA A 36 7.22 -4.51 -3.46
N LYS A 37 8.16 -3.93 -4.24
CA LYS A 37 8.41 -4.28 -5.65
C LYS A 37 7.12 -4.23 -6.50
N LEU A 38 6.31 -3.20 -6.28
CA LEU A 38 5.06 -2.93 -6.99
C LEU A 38 5.17 -1.65 -7.83
N SER A 39 4.22 -1.44 -8.73
CA SER A 39 3.99 -0.11 -9.30
C SER A 39 3.23 0.79 -8.31
N VAL A 40 3.45 2.10 -8.38
CA VAL A 40 2.69 3.10 -7.59
C VAL A 40 1.18 2.97 -7.82
N ARG A 41 0.77 2.62 -9.05
CA ARG A 41 -0.64 2.37 -9.40
C ARG A 41 -1.21 1.18 -8.62
N GLN A 42 -0.45 0.10 -8.47
CA GLN A 42 -0.86 -1.06 -7.68
C GLN A 42 -1.01 -0.69 -6.21
N VAL A 43 -0.06 0.05 -5.64
CA VAL A 43 -0.13 0.54 -4.25
C VAL A 43 -1.39 1.39 -4.04
N LYS A 44 -1.61 2.42 -4.87
CA LYS A 44 -2.81 3.29 -4.78
C LYS A 44 -4.11 2.50 -4.89
N LYS A 45 -4.18 1.54 -5.82
CA LYS A 45 -5.36 0.67 -5.98
C LYS A 45 -5.60 -0.22 -4.76
N TRP A 46 -4.54 -0.78 -4.17
CA TRP A 46 -4.64 -1.59 -2.95
C TRP A 46 -5.18 -0.76 -1.80
N PHE A 47 -4.64 0.44 -1.55
CA PHE A 47 -5.10 1.34 -0.49
C PHE A 47 -6.54 1.81 -0.69
N ALA A 48 -6.96 2.07 -1.92
CA ALA A 48 -8.34 2.43 -2.24
C ALA A 48 -9.31 1.27 -1.97
N ASN A 49 -8.91 0.04 -2.28
CA ASN A 49 -9.73 -1.15 -2.01
C ASN A 49 -9.73 -1.54 -0.54
N ARG A 50 -8.59 -1.42 0.16
CA ARG A 50 -8.45 -1.80 1.57
C ARG A 50 -9.30 -0.93 2.50
N ARG A 51 -9.40 0.38 2.22
CA ARG A 51 -10.27 1.29 3.00
C ARG A 51 -11.76 1.01 2.85
N ARG A 52 -12.19 0.40 1.74
CA ARG A 52 -13.60 0.03 1.52
C ARG A 52 -13.98 -1.29 2.20
N ARG A 53 -13.00 -2.03 2.70
CA ARG A 53 -13.18 -3.29 3.43
C ARG A 53 -13.01 -3.05 4.91
#